data_AF-A0A7C1YAK8-F1
#
_entry.id   AF-A0A7C1YAK8-F1
#
_cell.length_a   1.000
_cell.length_b   1.000
_cell.length_c   1.000
_cell.angle_alpha   90.00
_cell.angle_beta   90.00
_cell.angle_gamma   90.00
#
_symmetry.space_group_name_H-M   'P 1'
#
loop_
_entity.id
_entity.type
_entity.pdbx_description
1 polymer ?
#
loop_
_entity_poly.entity_id
_entity_poly.type
_entity_poly.pdbx_seq_one_letter_code
_entity_poly.pdbx_strand_id
1 'polypeptide(L)' 'EFKQDAHHWLILLGRYTCIARKPRCGSCIIEDLCEFKDKTID' A
#
# COMPACT_ATOMS: atom_id res chain seq x y z
N GLU A 1 14.24 -7.78 18.00
CA GLU A 1 13.76 -8.68 16.93
C GLU A 1 12.75 -7.98 16.04
N PHE A 2 13.17 -7.01 15.24
CA PHE A 2 12.23 -6.34 14.33
C PHE A 2 12.32 -6.99 12.96
N LYS A 3 11.16 -7.42 12.45
CA LYS A 3 10.87 -7.71 11.04
C LYS A 3 11.27 -9.08 10.47
N GLN A 4 11.16 -10.16 11.24
CA GLN A 4 10.84 -11.42 10.54
C GLN A 4 9.49 -11.23 9.83
N ASP A 5 9.44 -11.58 8.55
CA ASP A 5 8.26 -11.50 7.67
C ASP A 5 7.75 -10.12 7.23
N ALA A 6 8.41 -9.00 7.56
CA ALA A 6 8.00 -7.67 7.06
C ALA A 6 7.94 -7.60 5.52
N HIS A 7 8.77 -8.39 4.84
CA HIS A 7 8.77 -8.49 3.39
C HIS A 7 7.45 -9.08 2.85
N HIS A 8 6.84 -10.05 3.54
CA HIS A 8 5.54 -10.59 3.16
C HIS A 8 4.46 -9.50 3.20
N TRP A 9 4.47 -8.64 4.22
CA TRP A 9 3.55 -7.50 4.30
C TRP A 9 3.70 -6.55 3.11
N LEU A 10 4.93 -6.23 2.71
CA LEU A 10 5.17 -5.39 1.52
C LEU A 10 4.68 -6.06 0.22
N ILE A 11 4.89 -7.36 0.08
CA ILE A 11 4.42 -8.14 -1.08
C ILE A 11 2.87 -8.14 -1.13
N LEU A 12 2.21 -8.41 0.00
CA LEU A 12 0.75 -8.43 0.08
C LEU A 12 0.16 -7.04 -0.17
N LEU A 13 0.76 -5.99 0.40
CA LEU A 13 0.36 -4.60 0.17
C LEU A 13 0.41 -4.25 -1.32
N GLY A 14 1.50 -4.58 -2.01
CA GLY A 14 1.62 -4.35 -3.45
C GLY A 14 0.65 -5.19 -4.29
N ARG A 15 0.35 -6.41 -3.85
CA ARG A 15 -0.56 -7.32 -4.56
C ARG A 15 -2.03 -6.89 -4.47
N TYR A 16 -2.47 -6.40 -3.32
CA TYR A 16 -3.89 -6.20 -3.03
C TYR A 16 -4.31 -4.73 -2.91
N THR A 17 -3.39 -3.81 -2.58
CA THR A 17 -3.71 -2.40 -2.32
C THR A 17 -2.94 -1.47 -3.25
N CYS A 18 -1.61 -1.47 -3.20
CA CYS A 18 -0.76 -0.57 -3.97
C CYS A 18 -0.37 -1.15 -5.34
N ILE A 19 -1.39 -1.47 -6.16
CA ILE A 19 -1.20 -2.07 -7.50
C ILE A 19 -0.70 -1.05 -8.53
N ALA A 20 0.03 -1.52 -9.54
CA ALA A 20 0.82 -0.66 -10.45
C ALA A 20 0.03 0.35 -11.30
N ARG A 21 -1.23 0.08 -11.64
CA ARG A 21 -2.00 0.96 -12.56
C ARG A 21 -3.02 1.86 -11.84
N LYS A 22 -3.83 1.28 -10.97
CA LYS A 22 -4.87 1.98 -10.23
C LYS A 22 -4.83 1.49 -8.78
N PRO A 23 -3.99 2.08 -7.92
CA PRO A 23 -3.90 1.65 -6.53
C PRO A 23 -5.27 1.78 -5.84
N ARG A 24 -5.43 1.19 -4.66
CA ARG A 24 -6.65 1.32 -3.85
C ARG A 24 -6.35 2.23 -2.68
N CYS A 25 -6.07 3.50 -2.93
CA CYS A 25 -5.56 4.43 -1.91
C CYS A 25 -6.55 4.60 -0.76
N GLY A 26 -7.86 4.69 -1.04
CA GLY A 26 -8.89 4.76 0.01
C GLY A 26 -9.00 3.50 0.90
N SER A 27 -8.37 2.38 0.52
CA SER A 27 -8.25 1.17 1.35
C SER A 27 -6.84 0.99 1.93
N CYS A 28 -5.95 1.97 1.74
CA CYS A 28 -4.58 1.89 2.19
C CYS A 28 -4.46 2.33 3.65
N ILE A 29 -3.85 1.49 4.49
CA ILE A 29 -3.67 1.77 5.92
C ILE A 29 -2.78 2.98 6.22
N ILE A 30 -1.97 3.42 5.25
CA ILE A 30 -1.09 4.58 5.36
C ILE A 30 -1.51 5.72 4.43
N GLU A 31 -2.78 5.77 4.01
CA GLU A 31 -3.25 6.77 3.03
C GLU A 31 -2.94 8.22 3.46
N ASP A 32 -3.19 8.55 4.72
CA ASP A 32 -2.97 9.85 5.34
C ASP A 32 -1.49 10.26 5.34
N LEU A 33 -0.59 9.28 5.43
CA LEU A 33 0.86 9.47 5.41
C LEU A 33 1.48 9.30 4.01
N CYS A 34 0.73 8.78 3.02
CA CYS A 34 1.26 8.43 1.71
C CYS A 34 1.49 9.67 0.84
N GLU A 35 2.71 9.85 0.34
CA GLU A 35 3.11 10.98 -0.51
C GLU A 35 2.83 10.77 -2.01
N PHE A 36 2.19 9.66 -2.40
CA PHE A 36 1.81 9.41 -3.78
C PHE A 36 0.81 10.47 -4.25
N LYS A 37 1.10 11.15 -5.37
CA LYS A 37 0.33 12.31 -5.84
C LYS A 37 -0.99 11.92 -6.50
N ASP A 38 -0.99 10.82 -7.25
CA ASP A 38 -2.14 10.38 -8.04
C ASP A 38 -3.03 9.39 -7.27
N LYS A 39 -3.40 9.75 -6.03
CA LYS A 39 -4.23 8.90 -5.18
C LYS A 39 -5.56 8.61 -5.86
N THR A 40 -5.94 7.35 -5.80
CA THR A 40 -7.20 6.83 -6.34
C THR A 40 -8.14 6.53 -5.18
N ILE A 41 -9.11 7.42 -5.03
CA ILE A 41 -10.17 7.32 -4.03
C ILE A 41 -11.39 6.84 -4.82
N ASP A 42 -11.61 5.53 -4.78
CA ASP A 42 -12.78 4.87 -5.36
C ASP A 42 -13.91 4.81 -4.33
#